data_AF-A0A3D3BJQ1-F1
#
_entry.id   AF-A0A3D3BJQ1-F1
#
_cell.length_a   1.000
_cell.length_b   1.000
_cell.length_c   1.000
_cell.angle_alpha   90.00
_cell.angle_beta   90.00
_cell.angle_gamma   90.00
#
_symmetry.space_group_name_H-M   'P 1'
#
loop_
_entity.id
_entity.type
_entity.pdbx_description
1 polymer ?
#
loop_
_entity_poly.entity_id
_entity_poly.type
_entity_poly.pdbx_seq_one_letter_code
_entity_poly.pdbx_strand_id
1 'polypeptide(L)'
;MPFDVDWQTIDDVLLDMDGTLLDLHYDATFWLKNVHALVSNLTGEPEHKIRERFHQELQKHEGTLVWYCTTYWASFFGIDIIEAKKRLTHLIRFRPYAQQFLDALKPLPIRTLIATNAHPDVIQLKLDEVPLAAMVDGIVSSHQYGVAK
;
A
#
# COMPACT_ATOMS: atom_id res chain seq x y z
N MET A 1 -27.13 -9.08 12.51
CA MET A 1 -25.83 -8.82 11.86
C MET A 1 -25.38 -10.14 11.26
N PRO A 2 -25.00 -10.25 9.98
CA PRO A 2 -25.08 -11.53 9.27
C PRO A 2 -24.02 -12.57 9.66
N PHE A 3 -23.07 -12.25 10.52
CA PHE A 3 -22.07 -13.21 10.99
C PHE A 3 -21.75 -12.90 12.45
N ASP A 4 -22.31 -13.67 13.37
CA ASP A 4 -21.84 -13.71 14.76
C ASP A 4 -20.57 -14.57 14.73
N VAL A 5 -19.44 -13.91 14.55
CA VAL A 5 -18.13 -14.56 14.55
C VAL A 5 -17.76 -14.82 16.01
N ASP A 6 -17.57 -16.09 16.36
CA ASP A 6 -17.04 -16.45 17.68
C ASP A 6 -15.53 -16.15 17.74
N TRP A 7 -15.20 -14.93 18.12
CA TRP A 7 -13.82 -14.43 18.25
C TRP A 7 -12.97 -15.25 19.23
N GLN A 8 -13.57 -16.05 20.12
CA GLN A 8 -12.80 -16.91 21.03
C GLN A 8 -12.19 -18.13 20.34
N THR A 9 -12.67 -18.47 19.13
CA THR A 9 -12.19 -19.62 18.34
C THR A 9 -11.16 -19.25 17.28
N ILE A 10 -10.82 -17.97 17.16
CA ILE A 10 -9.91 -17.46 16.13
C ILE A 10 -8.50 -17.35 16.73
N ASP A 11 -7.53 -18.01 16.12
CA ASP A 11 -6.12 -17.88 16.49
C ASP A 11 -5.43 -16.68 15.80
N ASP A 12 -5.85 -16.37 14.57
CA ASP A 12 -5.17 -15.45 13.67
C ASP A 12 -6.14 -14.52 12.94
N VAL A 13 -5.80 -13.23 12.88
CA VAL A 13 -6.49 -12.23 12.06
C VAL A 13 -5.49 -11.66 11.06
N LEU A 14 -5.71 -11.96 9.78
CA LEU A 14 -4.88 -11.45 8.67
C LEU A 14 -5.60 -10.27 8.01
N LEU A 15 -4.91 -9.13 7.96
CA LEU A 15 -5.46 -7.87 7.48
C LEU A 15 -4.67 -7.38 6.27
N ASP A 16 -5.39 -6.86 5.29
CA ASP A 16 -4.79 -6.06 4.25
C ASP A 16 -4.42 -4.65 4.78
N MET A 17 -3.49 -3.96 4.10
CA MET A 17 -3.03 -2.63 4.49
C MET A 17 -3.82 -1.52 3.79
N ASP A 18 -3.74 -1.46 2.46
CA ASP A 18 -4.14 -0.30 1.66
C ASP A 18 -5.60 -0.38 1.22
N GLY A 19 -6.42 0.57 1.66
CA GLY A 19 -7.87 0.50 1.50
C GLY A 19 -8.57 -0.34 2.56
N THR A 20 -7.81 -1.00 3.45
CA THR A 20 -8.32 -1.79 4.57
C THR A 20 -8.03 -1.10 5.91
N LEU A 21 -6.75 -0.99 6.29
CA LEU A 21 -6.32 -0.31 7.52
C LEU A 21 -5.96 1.15 7.28
N LEU A 22 -5.27 1.43 6.17
CA LEU A 22 -4.87 2.77 5.75
C LEU A 22 -5.71 3.25 4.58
N ASP A 23 -5.93 4.55 4.51
CA ASP A 23 -6.71 5.18 3.44
C ASP A 23 -5.96 5.05 2.11
N LEU A 24 -6.64 4.52 1.09
CA LEU A 24 -6.07 4.34 -0.25
C LEU A 24 -5.75 5.68 -0.94
N HIS A 25 -6.24 6.81 -0.41
CA HIS A 25 -6.06 8.14 -0.97
C HIS A 25 -4.58 8.50 -1.22
N TYR A 26 -3.66 8.08 -0.35
CA TYR A 26 -2.24 8.31 -0.54
C TYR A 26 -1.71 7.66 -1.83
N ASP A 27 -1.92 6.36 -1.99
CA ASP A 27 -1.46 5.62 -3.16
C ASP A 27 -2.20 6.03 -4.43
N ALA A 28 -3.51 6.24 -4.34
CA ALA A 28 -4.32 6.69 -5.48
C ALA A 28 -3.87 8.07 -5.98
N THR A 29 -3.63 9.01 -5.06
CA THR A 29 -3.12 10.35 -5.41
C THR A 29 -1.77 10.27 -6.12
N PHE A 30 -0.88 9.40 -5.64
CA PHE A 30 0.42 9.23 -6.25
C PHE A 30 0.30 8.68 -7.68
N TRP A 31 -0.33 7.51 -7.83
CA TRP A 31 -0.34 6.77 -9.08
C TRP A 31 -1.23 7.38 -10.16
N LEU A 32 -2.37 7.96 -9.79
CA LEU A 32 -3.33 8.49 -10.78
C LEU A 32 -3.00 9.92 -11.24
N LYS A 33 -2.19 10.66 -10.48
CA LYS A 33 -1.95 12.08 -10.72
C LYS A 33 -0.51 12.51 -10.53
N ASN A 34 0.04 12.36 -9.33
CA ASN A 34 1.32 12.99 -8.97
C ASN A 34 2.48 12.53 -9.85
N VAL A 35 2.60 11.22 -10.11
CA VAL A 35 3.70 10.65 -10.88
C VAL A 35 3.73 11.18 -12.31
N HIS A 36 2.57 11.35 -12.95
CA HIS A 36 2.47 11.87 -14.31
C HIS A 36 2.90 13.33 -14.40
N ALA A 37 2.41 14.17 -13.49
CA ALA A 37 2.79 15.58 -13.43
C ALA A 37 4.29 15.74 -13.14
N LEU A 38 4.84 14.93 -12.22
CA LEU A 38 6.26 14.95 -11.88
C LEU A 38 7.14 14.59 -13.08
N VAL A 39 6.83 13.48 -13.76
CA VAL A 39 7.58 13.05 -14.95
C VAL A 39 7.44 14.07 -16.07
N SER A 40 6.24 14.64 -16.27
CA SER A 40 6.01 15.67 -17.29
C SER A 40 6.88 16.91 -17.06
N ASN A 41 6.98 17.38 -15.82
CA ASN A 41 7.82 18.52 -15.47
C ASN A 41 9.32 18.24 -15.66
N LEU A 42 9.76 17.00 -15.47
CA LEU A 42 11.16 16.61 -15.60
C LEU A 42 11.59 16.40 -17.06
N THR A 43 10.71 15.86 -17.90
CA THR A 43 11.05 15.45 -19.28
C THR A 43 10.50 16.38 -20.36
N GLY A 44 9.51 17.21 -20.04
CA GLY A 44 8.73 17.99 -21.01
C GLY A 44 7.71 17.16 -21.80
N GLU A 45 7.57 15.86 -21.52
CA GLU A 45 6.55 15.01 -22.16
C GLU A 45 5.16 15.38 -21.62
N PRO A 46 4.12 15.55 -22.47
CA PRO A 46 2.78 15.85 -22.00
C PRO A 46 2.20 14.76 -21.07
N GLU A 47 1.59 15.15 -19.94
CA GLU A 47 1.02 14.23 -18.94
C GLU A 47 0.10 13.14 -19.55
N HIS A 48 -0.71 13.49 -20.55
CA HIS A 48 -1.63 12.53 -21.18
C HIS A 48 -0.89 11.37 -21.86
N LYS A 49 0.28 11.61 -22.47
CA LYS A 49 1.11 10.57 -23.10
C LYS A 49 1.76 9.68 -22.06
N ILE A 50 2.28 10.28 -20.98
CA ILE A 50 2.86 9.55 -19.85
C ILE A 50 1.81 8.62 -19.22
N ARG A 51 0.60 9.14 -19.01
CA ARG A 51 -0.53 8.36 -18.47
C ARG A 51 -0.94 7.22 -19.41
N GLU A 52 -0.98 7.47 -20.71
CA GLU A 52 -1.31 6.44 -21.71
C GLU A 52 -0.29 5.30 -21.71
N ARG A 53 1.02 5.61 -21.82
CA ARG A 53 2.06 4.57 -21.78
C ARG A 53 2.11 3.85 -20.44
N PHE A 54 1.89 4.55 -19.34
CA PHE A 54 1.80 3.93 -18.03
C PHE A 54 0.63 2.95 -17.95
N HIS A 55 -0.56 3.35 -18.38
CA HIS A 55 -1.74 2.49 -18.35
C HIS A 55 -1.54 1.23 -19.21
N GLN A 56 -0.98 1.37 -20.41
CA GLN A 56 -0.66 0.22 -21.27
C GLN A 56 0.35 -0.73 -20.62
N GLU A 57 1.36 -0.20 -19.93
CA GLU A 57 2.35 -1.01 -19.23
C GLU A 57 1.75 -1.68 -17.98
N LEU A 58 0.95 -0.93 -17.22
CA LEU A 58 0.28 -1.39 -16.01
C LEU A 58 -0.60 -2.61 -16.31
N GLN A 59 -1.43 -2.56 -17.37
CA GLN A 59 -2.30 -3.67 -17.79
C GLN A 59 -1.54 -4.99 -18.03
N LYS A 60 -0.29 -4.95 -18.50
CA LYS A 60 0.51 -6.17 -18.74
C LYS A 60 0.85 -6.92 -17.45
N HIS A 61 0.85 -6.20 -16.33
CA HIS A 61 1.27 -6.71 -15.02
C HIS A 61 0.08 -6.92 -14.08
N GLU A 62 -1.16 -6.78 -14.55
CA GLU A 62 -2.36 -6.96 -13.73
C GLU A 62 -2.38 -8.32 -13.04
N GLY A 63 -2.66 -8.33 -11.74
CA GLY A 63 -2.63 -9.54 -10.92
C GLY A 63 -1.23 -10.10 -10.63
N THR A 64 -0.15 -9.48 -11.13
CA THR A 64 1.22 -9.89 -10.83
C THR A 64 1.84 -9.03 -9.74
N LEU A 65 2.93 -9.52 -9.13
CA LEU A 65 3.67 -8.75 -8.13
C LEU A 65 4.32 -7.48 -8.72
N VAL A 66 4.62 -7.45 -10.02
CA VAL A 66 5.20 -6.29 -10.71
C VAL A 66 4.28 -5.08 -10.63
N TRP A 67 2.96 -5.29 -10.63
CA TRP A 67 1.97 -4.22 -10.46
C TRP A 67 2.26 -3.36 -9.22
N TYR A 68 2.76 -3.97 -8.15
CA TYR A 68 3.00 -3.33 -6.85
C TYR A 68 4.47 -2.92 -6.63
N CYS A 69 5.36 -3.18 -7.60
CA CYS A 69 6.81 -3.05 -7.42
C CYS A 69 7.33 -1.64 -7.73
N THR A 70 7.76 -0.90 -6.70
CA THR A 70 8.30 0.45 -6.88
C THR A 70 9.60 0.48 -7.69
N THR A 71 10.43 -0.56 -7.59
CA THR A 71 11.68 -0.65 -8.37
C THR A 71 11.40 -0.74 -9.87
N TYR A 72 10.41 -1.54 -10.28
CA TYR A 72 10.01 -1.63 -11.68
C TYR A 72 9.51 -0.28 -12.19
N TRP A 73 8.62 0.36 -11.44
CA TRP A 73 8.04 1.64 -11.83
C TRP A 73 9.05 2.79 -11.81
N ALA A 74 10.06 2.75 -10.93
CA ALA A 74 11.17 3.69 -10.94
C ALA A 74 11.95 3.60 -12.26
N SER A 75 12.24 2.37 -12.73
CA SER A 75 12.88 2.17 -14.03
C SER A 75 11.97 2.62 -15.18
N PHE A 76 10.67 2.36 -15.12
CA PHE A 76 9.72 2.73 -16.18
C PHE A 76 9.59 4.25 -16.35
N PHE A 77 9.49 4.98 -15.24
CA PHE A 77 9.35 6.43 -15.25
C PHE A 77 10.68 7.18 -15.31
N GLY A 78 11.80 6.52 -14.99
CA GLY A 78 13.12 7.14 -14.92
C GLY A 78 13.27 8.11 -13.74
N ILE A 79 12.57 7.85 -12.63
CA ILE A 79 12.58 8.69 -11.43
C ILE A 79 12.71 7.85 -10.16
N ASP A 80 13.14 8.49 -9.07
CA ASP A 80 13.03 7.89 -7.74
C ASP A 80 11.59 7.93 -7.23
N ILE A 81 10.91 6.79 -7.28
CA ILE A 81 9.51 6.64 -6.86
C ILE A 81 9.36 6.84 -5.35
N ILE A 82 10.34 6.41 -4.54
CA ILE A 82 10.25 6.52 -3.09
C ILE A 82 10.39 7.98 -2.66
N GLU A 83 11.37 8.71 -3.21
CA GLU A 83 11.50 10.16 -2.96
C GLU A 83 10.30 10.96 -3.45
N ALA A 84 9.72 10.58 -4.59
CA ALA A 84 8.49 11.20 -5.08
C ALA A 84 7.31 10.96 -4.11
N LYS A 85 7.17 9.71 -3.62
CA LYS A 85 6.14 9.29 -2.67
C LYS A 85 6.27 9.95 -1.30
N LYS A 86 7.49 10.20 -0.81
CA LYS A 86 7.76 10.92 0.45
C LYS A 86 7.09 12.30 0.51
N ARG A 87 6.94 12.99 -0.63
CA ARG A 87 6.29 14.31 -0.70
C ARG A 87 4.80 14.28 -0.35
N LEU A 88 4.19 13.09 -0.37
CA LEU A 88 2.77 12.87 -0.13
C LEU A 88 2.50 12.14 1.18
N THR A 89 3.50 11.93 2.05
CA THR A 89 3.32 11.16 3.28
C THR A 89 2.26 11.73 4.22
N HIS A 90 2.08 13.06 4.20
CA HIS A 90 1.00 13.76 4.92
C HIS A 90 -0.42 13.29 4.57
N LEU A 91 -0.61 12.51 3.50
CA LEU A 91 -1.89 11.91 3.13
C LEU A 91 -2.11 10.53 3.77
N ILE A 92 -1.07 9.94 4.38
CA ILE A 92 -1.13 8.63 5.03
C ILE A 92 -1.90 8.77 6.32
N ARG A 93 -2.99 8.00 6.43
CA ARG A 93 -3.88 8.02 7.58
C ARG A 93 -4.61 6.70 7.71
N PHE A 94 -5.01 6.38 8.93
CA PHE A 94 -5.93 5.26 9.17
C PHE A 94 -7.27 5.50 8.49
N ARG A 95 -7.91 4.41 8.04
CA ARG A 95 -9.33 4.43 7.69
C ARG A 95 -10.18 4.59 8.96
N PRO A 96 -11.41 5.13 8.84
CA PRO A 96 -12.34 5.17 9.96
C PRO A 96 -12.47 3.80 10.64
N TYR A 97 -12.44 3.80 11.97
CA TYR A 97 -12.54 2.61 12.84
C TYR A 97 -11.39 1.60 12.75
N ALA A 98 -10.43 1.72 11.82
CA ALA A 98 -9.32 0.78 11.70
C ALA A 98 -8.46 0.72 12.97
N GLN A 99 -8.13 1.90 13.53
CA GLN A 99 -7.35 1.97 14.76
C GLN A 99 -8.11 1.37 15.96
N GLN A 100 -9.40 1.69 16.08
CA GLN A 100 -10.27 1.17 17.14
C GLN A 100 -10.44 -0.34 17.04
N PHE A 101 -10.53 -0.88 15.82
CA PHE A 101 -10.58 -2.31 15.58
C PHE A 101 -9.30 -3.01 16.05
N LEU A 102 -8.13 -2.49 15.66
CA LEU A 102 -6.84 -3.04 16.11
C LEU A 102 -6.69 -2.95 17.64
N ASP A 103 -7.11 -1.84 18.25
CA ASP A 103 -7.09 -1.69 19.71
C ASP A 103 -8.03 -2.66 20.43
N ALA A 104 -9.16 -3.01 19.81
CA ALA A 104 -10.09 -4.00 20.35
C ALA A 104 -9.56 -5.44 20.25
N LEU A 105 -8.63 -5.73 19.32
CA LEU A 105 -7.99 -7.04 19.20
C LEU A 105 -6.87 -7.25 20.23
N LYS A 106 -6.15 -6.20 20.62
CA LYS A 106 -5.01 -6.27 21.56
C LYS A 106 -5.22 -7.08 22.85
N PRO A 107 -6.37 -6.99 23.57
CA PRO A 107 -6.56 -7.78 24.79
C PRO A 107 -6.92 -9.24 24.54
N LEU A 108 -7.22 -9.63 23.30
CA LEU A 108 -7.59 -10.99 22.95
C LEU A 108 -6.33 -11.84 22.69
N PRO A 109 -6.37 -13.16 22.93
CA PRO A 109 -5.27 -14.07 22.63
C PRO A 109 -5.20 -14.40 21.12
N ILE A 110 -5.33 -13.38 20.26
CA ILE A 110 -5.40 -13.51 18.80
C ILE A 110 -4.15 -12.85 18.22
N ARG A 111 -3.44 -13.57 17.35
CA ARG A 111 -2.31 -12.99 16.61
C ARG A 111 -2.83 -12.17 15.44
N THR A 112 -2.42 -10.91 15.36
CA THR A 112 -2.83 -9.98 14.30
C THR A 112 -1.68 -9.75 13.32
N LEU A 113 -1.89 -10.09 12.05
CA LEU A 113 -0.88 -9.98 11.00
C LEU A 113 -1.37 -9.08 9.86
N ILE A 114 -0.48 -8.28 9.29
CA ILE A 114 -0.73 -7.61 8.01
C ILE A 114 -0.14 -8.46 6.90
N ALA A 115 -0.94 -8.81 5.90
CA ALA A 115 -0.50 -9.43 4.66
C ALA A 115 -0.77 -8.47 3.50
N THR A 116 0.26 -8.00 2.81
CA THR A 116 0.14 -6.94 1.78
C THR A 116 0.96 -7.23 0.52
N ASN A 117 0.46 -6.78 -0.62
CA ASN A 117 1.24 -6.78 -1.87
C ASN A 117 2.24 -5.61 -1.95
N ALA A 118 2.13 -4.62 -1.06
CA ALA A 118 2.97 -3.43 -1.08
C ALA A 118 4.47 -3.78 -1.00
N HIS A 119 5.28 -3.04 -1.77
CA HIS A 119 6.73 -3.14 -1.74
C HIS A 119 7.29 -2.74 -0.35
N PRO A 120 8.33 -3.41 0.20
CA PRO A 120 8.89 -3.13 1.52
C PRO A 120 9.20 -1.64 1.79
N ASP A 121 9.78 -0.93 0.82
CA ASP A 121 10.10 0.49 0.98
C ASP A 121 8.85 1.37 1.16
N VAL A 122 7.73 1.03 0.52
CA VAL A 122 6.46 1.75 0.68
C VAL A 122 5.81 1.41 2.03
N ILE A 123 5.97 0.16 2.48
CA ILE A 123 5.55 -0.25 3.82
C ILE A 123 6.29 0.60 4.85
N GLN A 124 7.62 0.65 4.78
CA GLN A 124 8.42 1.41 5.74
C GLN A 124 8.00 2.88 5.79
N LEU A 125 7.83 3.51 4.62
CA LEU A 125 7.37 4.90 4.52
C LEU A 125 6.02 5.12 5.23
N LYS A 126 5.09 4.16 5.16
CA LYS A 126 3.81 4.24 5.89
C LYS A 126 3.99 4.06 7.40
N LEU A 127 4.87 3.15 7.81
CA LEU A 127 5.15 2.88 9.22
C LEU A 127 5.89 4.03 9.91
N ASP A 128 6.61 4.86 9.16
CA ASP A 128 7.23 6.07 9.69
C ASP A 128 6.21 7.16 10.04
N GLU A 129 5.02 7.13 9.43
CA GLU A 129 3.99 8.17 9.58
C GLU A 129 2.86 7.78 10.54
N VAL A 130 2.60 6.48 10.69
CA VAL A 130 1.56 5.96 11.59
C VAL A 130 2.09 4.82 12.46
N PRO A 131 1.64 4.67 13.71
CA PRO A 131 2.14 3.67 14.66
C PRO A 131 1.68 2.23 14.35
N LEU A 132 1.35 1.93 13.10
CA LEU A 132 0.72 0.67 12.68
C LEU A 132 1.56 -0.57 13.06
N ALA A 133 2.88 -0.49 12.96
CA ALA A 133 3.77 -1.58 13.36
C ALA A 133 3.68 -1.94 14.85
N ALA A 134 3.33 -0.98 15.71
CA ALA A 134 3.14 -1.23 17.15
C ALA A 134 1.73 -1.76 17.48
N MET A 135 0.86 -1.91 16.48
CA MET A 135 -0.54 -2.34 16.66
C MET A 135 -0.80 -3.76 16.18
N VAL A 136 0.18 -4.43 15.57
CA VAL A 136 0.06 -5.78 15.00
C VAL A 136 1.29 -6.60 15.37
N ASP A 137 1.16 -7.93 15.38
CA ASP A 137 2.24 -8.86 15.73
C ASP A 137 3.22 -9.11 14.58
N GLY A 138 2.84 -8.77 13.36
CA GLY A 138 3.71 -8.95 12.20
C GLY A 138 3.17 -8.31 10.92
N ILE A 139 4.08 -8.04 9.99
CA ILE A 139 3.79 -7.51 8.67
C ILE A 139 4.55 -8.36 7.64
N VAL A 140 3.82 -8.86 6.66
CA VAL A 140 4.29 -9.77 5.63
C VAL A 140 4.01 -9.15 4.27
N SER A 141 5.05 -9.04 3.45
CA SER A 141 4.93 -8.57 2.07
C SER A 141 5.04 -9.72 1.10
N SER A 142 4.15 -9.79 0.11
CA SER A 142 4.25 -10.73 -1.01
C SER A 142 5.58 -10.64 -1.76
N HIS A 143 6.30 -9.52 -1.67
CA HIS A 143 7.65 -9.39 -2.24
C HIS A 143 8.68 -10.34 -1.60
N GLN A 144 8.45 -10.79 -0.37
CA GLN A 144 9.30 -11.79 0.29
C GLN A 144 9.12 -13.20 -0.31
N TYR A 145 8.03 -13.42 -1.05
CA TYR A 145 7.64 -14.74 -1.57
C TYR A 145 7.59 -14.78 -3.11
N GLY A 146 7.73 -13.64 -3.79
CA GLY A 146 7.76 -13.56 -5.25
C GLY A 146 6.42 -13.75 -5.95
N VAL A 147 5.31 -13.87 -5.21
CA VAL A 147 3.96 -14.09 -5.74
C VAL A 147 2.97 -13.17 -5.03
N ALA A 148 2.11 -12.50 -5.80
CA ALA A 148 1.05 -11.65 -5.25
C ALA A 148 0.02 -12.49 -4.48
N LYS A 149 -0.49 -11.95 -3.37
CA LYS A 149 -1.59 -12.56 -2.60
C LYS A 149 -2.92 -12.50 -3.34
#